data_AF-A0AAW2K6N1-F1
#
_entry.id   AF-A0AAW2K6N1-F1
#
_cell.length_a   1.000
_cell.length_b   1.000
_cell.length_c   1.000
_cell.angle_alpha   90.00
_cell.angle_beta   90.00
_cell.angle_gamma   90.00
#
_symmetry.space_group_name_H-M   'P 1'
#
loop_
_entity.id
_entity.type
_entity.pdbx_description
1 polymer ?
#
loop_
_entity_poly.entity_id
_entity_poly.type
_entity_poly.pdbx_seq_one_letter_code
_entity_poly.pdbx_strand_id
1 'polypeptide(L)'
;MDFTNSCEDTKWWMFILPTLLEIQKSCDVNLLLLFIFILFLSCGLFNWASSAGGPAWKNGRHRIGRVSIPGPNGLPFFGSLFSLSHGLAHRTLARMALSHAASQLMAFSLGSTPVVVTNDTHIAREILTSPQFASRPIKESAKQLMFSRAIGFAPDGPYWRMLRRIASTHLFAPKRVLAHQGVYRLECAAMLNAIGEEQSIKGFVRLRKHLQAASLNSIMEIVFGKRYNTAKHDNEAKELNELVREGFELLGAFNWSDHLPWLKYFYDPFCIQARCAALVPRVKKLVKEIIKEHRSEDQYKSKDNLDFVDILLSLEGEEKLDEDDMVAVLW
;
A
#
# COMPACT_ATOMS: atom_id res chain seq x y z
N MET A 1 23.73 -75.78 59.30
CA MET A 1 23.81 -74.97 60.53
C MET A 1 23.63 -73.53 60.10
N ASP A 2 22.52 -72.95 60.53
CA ASP A 2 22.24 -71.52 60.44
C ASP A 2 23.29 -70.70 61.20
N PHE A 3 23.58 -69.48 60.74
CA PHE A 3 23.12 -68.25 61.42
C PHE A 3 23.60 -66.99 60.66
N THR A 4 22.70 -66.02 60.69
CA THR A 4 22.67 -64.67 60.14
C THR A 4 23.67 -63.69 60.76
N ASN A 5 24.06 -62.64 60.00
CA ASN A 5 24.04 -61.21 60.37
C ASN A 5 24.63 -60.38 59.20
N SER A 6 23.84 -59.56 58.48
CA SER A 6 23.46 -58.18 58.82
C SER A 6 24.67 -57.27 59.06
N CYS A 7 24.96 -56.32 58.16
CA CYS A 7 24.87 -54.87 58.42
C CYS A 7 25.40 -54.03 57.22
N GLU A 8 24.57 -53.09 56.78
CA GLU A 8 24.89 -51.77 56.19
C GLU A 8 25.92 -51.62 55.06
N ASP A 9 25.44 -51.31 53.84
CA ASP A 9 26.03 -50.21 53.06
C ASP A 9 25.07 -49.62 51.98
N THR A 10 23.79 -49.47 52.30
CA THR A 10 22.76 -48.92 51.39
C THR A 10 22.47 -47.43 51.63
N LYS A 11 23.49 -46.62 51.96
CA LYS A 11 23.33 -45.17 52.19
C LYS A 11 24.07 -44.27 51.18
N TRP A 12 24.84 -44.82 50.25
CA TRP A 12 25.54 -44.02 49.22
C TRP A 12 24.59 -43.34 48.22
N TRP A 13 23.47 -43.98 47.88
CA TRP A 13 22.46 -43.41 46.98
C TRP A 13 21.73 -42.20 47.58
N MET A 14 21.66 -42.10 48.92
CA MET A 14 21.02 -40.96 49.61
C MET A 14 21.86 -39.67 49.54
N PHE A 15 23.15 -39.76 49.21
CA PHE A 15 24.01 -38.59 48.94
C PHE A 15 24.12 -38.27 47.43
N ILE A 16 23.78 -39.22 46.57
CA ILE A 16 23.74 -39.03 45.11
C ILE A 16 22.38 -38.44 44.66
N LEU A 17 21.29 -38.72 45.38
CA LEU A 17 19.97 -38.18 45.04
C LEU A 17 19.88 -36.64 45.18
N PRO A 18 20.39 -36.01 46.26
CA PRO A 18 20.41 -34.56 46.39
C PRO A 18 21.29 -33.89 45.33
N THR A 19 22.43 -34.50 44.96
CA THR A 19 23.33 -33.97 43.93
C THR A 19 22.75 -34.13 42.52
N LEU A 20 22.04 -35.22 42.23
CA LEU A 20 21.25 -35.36 40.99
C LEU A 20 20.05 -34.38 40.94
N LEU A 21 19.39 -34.12 42.07
CA LEU A 21 18.31 -33.13 42.17
C LEU A 21 18.82 -31.68 42.14
N GLU A 22 20.04 -31.40 42.59
CA GLU A 22 20.72 -30.11 42.43
C GLU A 22 21.19 -29.90 40.98
N ILE A 23 21.66 -30.95 40.30
CA ILE A 23 21.93 -30.92 38.85
C ILE A 23 20.63 -30.67 38.06
N GLN A 24 19.50 -31.24 38.51
CA GLN A 24 18.20 -31.05 37.87
C GLN A 24 17.56 -29.68 38.15
N LYS A 25 17.92 -29.01 39.26
CA LYS A 25 17.54 -27.61 39.55
C LYS A 25 18.43 -26.57 38.87
N SER A 26 19.55 -26.98 38.29
CA SER A 26 20.53 -26.11 37.63
C SER A 26 20.60 -26.31 36.11
N CYS A 27 19.60 -26.96 35.51
CA CYS A 27 19.27 -26.65 34.13
C CYS A 27 18.54 -25.30 34.17
N ASP A 28 19.36 -24.24 34.34
CA ASP A 28 18.90 -22.87 34.44
C ASP A 28 17.94 -22.65 33.27
N VAL A 29 16.65 -22.45 33.58
CA VAL A 29 15.60 -22.35 32.56
C VAL A 29 15.99 -21.27 31.54
N ASN A 30 16.74 -20.25 31.98
CA ASN A 30 17.35 -19.24 31.13
C ASN A 30 18.37 -19.80 30.13
N LEU A 31 19.22 -20.74 30.54
CA LEU A 31 20.18 -21.42 29.66
C LEU A 31 19.47 -22.31 28.64
N LEU A 32 18.42 -23.04 29.06
CA LEU A 32 17.61 -23.84 28.14
C LEU A 32 16.85 -22.96 27.13
N LEU A 33 16.26 -21.85 27.58
CA LEU A 33 15.63 -20.85 26.72
C LEU A 33 16.65 -20.24 25.75
N LEU A 34 17.88 -19.97 26.21
CA LEU A 34 18.96 -19.47 25.37
C LEU A 34 19.37 -20.48 24.30
N PHE A 35 19.51 -21.77 24.64
CA PHE A 35 19.81 -22.83 23.67
C PHE A 35 18.71 -22.98 22.62
N ILE A 36 17.44 -22.98 23.04
CA ILE A 36 16.29 -23.02 22.13
C ILE A 36 16.31 -21.80 21.20
N PHE A 37 16.60 -20.62 21.75
CA PHE A 37 16.71 -19.38 20.98
C PHE A 37 17.85 -19.43 19.96
N ILE A 38 19.03 -19.94 20.34
CA ILE A 38 20.17 -20.10 19.43
C ILE A 38 19.85 -21.13 18.33
N LEU A 39 19.22 -22.26 18.66
CA LEU A 39 18.79 -23.26 17.68
C LEU A 39 17.74 -22.68 16.71
N PHE A 40 16.81 -21.87 17.22
CA PHE A 40 15.83 -21.18 16.40
C PHE A 40 16.50 -20.17 15.45
N LEU A 41 17.46 -19.38 15.95
CA LEU A 41 18.23 -18.45 15.14
C LEU A 41 19.09 -19.17 14.09
N SER A 42 19.78 -20.25 14.46
CA SER A 42 20.64 -20.99 13.54
C SER A 42 19.84 -21.68 12.44
N CYS A 43 18.70 -22.29 12.79
CA CYS A 43 17.76 -22.84 11.81
C CYS A 43 17.20 -21.75 10.91
N GLY A 44 16.87 -20.57 11.46
CA GLY A 44 16.43 -19.40 10.70
C GLY A 44 17.48 -18.92 9.69
N LEU A 45 18.74 -18.82 10.12
CA LEU A 45 19.88 -18.41 9.28
C LEU A 45 20.20 -19.46 8.22
N PHE A 46 20.15 -20.75 8.55
CA PHE A 46 20.36 -21.83 7.59
C PHE A 46 19.29 -21.83 6.50
N ASN A 47 18.02 -21.66 6.89
CA ASN A 47 16.90 -21.52 5.95
C ASN A 47 17.06 -20.26 5.07
N TRP A 48 17.50 -19.15 5.64
CA TRP A 48 17.79 -17.92 4.89
C TRP A 48 18.93 -18.13 3.88
N ALA A 49 20.05 -18.72 4.30
CA ALA A 49 21.19 -18.99 3.41
C ALA A 49 20.84 -19.96 2.28
N SER A 50 19.95 -20.92 2.55
CA SER A 50 19.52 -21.93 1.57
C SER A 50 18.41 -21.45 0.63
N SER A 51 17.75 -20.31 0.91
CA SER A 51 16.65 -19.79 0.10
C SER A 51 17.13 -18.72 -0.88
N ALA A 52 17.16 -19.05 -2.18
CA ALA A 52 17.39 -18.04 -3.20
C ALA A 52 16.18 -17.09 -3.29
N GLY A 53 16.42 -15.78 -3.23
CA GLY A 53 15.38 -14.73 -3.18
C GLY A 53 14.93 -14.36 -1.75
N GLY A 54 15.49 -15.01 -0.72
CA GLY A 54 15.33 -14.61 0.67
C GLY A 54 14.15 -15.24 1.43
N PRO A 55 13.85 -14.74 2.64
CA PRO A 55 13.00 -15.44 3.62
C PRO A 55 11.52 -15.60 3.22
N ALA A 56 11.00 -14.80 2.28
CA ALA A 56 9.63 -14.94 1.79
C ALA A 56 9.47 -16.04 0.72
N TRP A 57 10.58 -16.52 0.16
CA TRP A 57 10.64 -17.55 -0.89
C TRP A 57 10.94 -18.95 -0.36
N LYS A 58 10.70 -19.18 0.93
CA LYS A 58 10.74 -20.50 1.58
C LYS A 58 9.89 -21.50 0.79
N ASN A 59 10.26 -22.79 0.89
CA ASN A 59 9.62 -23.92 0.19
C ASN A 59 9.84 -23.94 -1.33
N GLY A 60 10.91 -23.30 -1.83
CA GLY A 60 11.30 -23.44 -3.23
C GLY A 60 10.35 -22.79 -4.23
N ARG A 61 9.56 -21.79 -3.83
CA ARG A 61 8.62 -21.07 -4.72
C ARG A 61 9.30 -20.50 -5.97
N HIS A 62 10.56 -20.11 -5.84
CA HIS A 62 11.40 -19.61 -6.94
C HIS A 62 11.84 -20.69 -7.93
N ARG A 63 11.52 -21.98 -7.68
CA ARG A 63 11.86 -23.15 -8.50
C ARG A 63 10.64 -23.94 -8.98
N ILE A 64 9.42 -23.41 -8.83
CA ILE A 64 8.20 -24.08 -9.30
C ILE A 64 8.18 -24.17 -10.84
N GLY A 65 8.69 -23.14 -11.51
CA GLY A 65 8.78 -23.11 -12.97
C GLY A 65 9.97 -23.91 -13.52
N ARG A 66 9.99 -24.08 -14.85
CA ARG A 66 11.11 -24.74 -15.57
C ARG A 66 12.45 -24.04 -15.37
N VAL A 67 12.43 -22.74 -15.12
CA VAL A 67 13.60 -21.90 -14.87
C VAL A 67 13.46 -21.27 -13.50
N SER A 68 14.54 -21.31 -12.72
CA SER A 68 14.56 -20.66 -11.42
C SER A 68 14.73 -19.15 -11.56
N ILE A 69 13.99 -18.38 -10.77
CA ILE A 69 14.07 -16.92 -10.80
C ILE A 69 15.26 -16.46 -9.92
N PRO A 70 16.27 -15.78 -10.49
CA PRO A 70 17.40 -15.27 -9.72
C PRO A 70 17.02 -14.07 -8.85
N GLY A 71 17.81 -13.78 -7.82
CA GLY A 71 17.73 -12.53 -7.08
C GLY A 71 18.38 -12.57 -5.69
N PRO A 72 18.50 -11.41 -5.02
CA PRO A 72 19.18 -11.30 -3.74
C PRO A 72 18.42 -11.97 -2.60
N ASN A 73 19.18 -12.60 -1.70
CA ASN A 73 18.61 -13.19 -0.48
C ASN A 73 18.25 -12.12 0.58
N GLY A 74 18.82 -10.91 0.48
CA GLY A 74 18.60 -9.82 1.43
C GLY A 74 19.08 -10.18 2.85
N LEU A 75 18.66 -9.40 3.85
CA LEU A 75 18.96 -9.69 5.26
C LEU A 75 18.07 -10.81 5.81
N PRO A 76 18.51 -11.57 6.82
CA PRO A 76 17.65 -12.50 7.56
C PRO A 76 16.40 -11.76 8.09
N PHE A 77 15.22 -12.38 7.92
CA PHE A 77 13.89 -11.85 8.29
C PHE A 77 13.41 -10.59 7.57
N PHE A 78 14.29 -9.63 7.27
CA PHE A 78 13.94 -8.34 6.65
C PHE A 78 14.03 -8.34 5.12
N GLY A 79 14.77 -9.28 4.52
CA GLY A 79 15.03 -9.27 3.09
C GLY A 79 15.67 -7.95 2.65
N SER A 80 15.13 -7.33 1.61
CA SER A 80 15.61 -6.05 1.06
C SER A 80 14.86 -4.83 1.61
N LEU A 81 14.16 -4.94 2.74
CA LEU A 81 13.38 -3.83 3.32
C LEU A 81 14.22 -2.57 3.54
N PHE A 82 15.35 -2.69 4.21
CA PHE A 82 16.24 -1.55 4.49
C PHE A 82 16.80 -0.90 3.21
N SER A 83 17.04 -1.70 2.17
CA SER A 83 17.52 -1.18 0.89
C SER A 83 16.45 -0.36 0.16
N LEU A 84 15.17 -0.68 0.38
CA LEU A 84 14.03 -0.06 -0.30
C LEU A 84 13.31 0.99 0.55
N SER A 85 13.57 1.03 1.86
CA SER A 85 13.03 2.04 2.77
C SER A 85 13.68 3.42 2.60
N HIS A 86 14.85 3.49 1.97
CA HIS A 86 15.60 4.74 1.77
C HIS A 86 15.78 5.07 0.29
N GLY A 87 15.60 6.35 -0.03
CA GLY A 87 15.80 6.89 -1.37
C GLY A 87 14.70 6.49 -2.37
N LEU A 88 15.07 6.43 -3.65
CA LEU A 88 14.13 6.14 -4.74
C LEU A 88 14.09 4.64 -5.02
N ALA A 89 13.04 3.96 -4.53
CA ALA A 89 12.88 2.51 -4.64
C ALA A 89 13.10 1.97 -6.06
N HIS A 90 12.53 2.61 -7.09
CA HIS A 90 12.69 2.20 -8.49
C HIS A 90 14.15 2.21 -8.97
N ARG A 91 14.99 3.16 -8.51
CA ARG A 91 16.42 3.19 -8.86
C ARG A 91 17.19 2.09 -8.15
N THR A 92 16.83 1.80 -6.89
CA THR A 92 17.42 0.68 -6.15
C THR A 92 17.08 -0.65 -6.81
N LEU A 93 15.82 -0.86 -7.20
CA LEU A 93 15.38 -2.06 -7.93
C LEU A 93 16.13 -2.24 -9.25
N ALA A 94 16.28 -1.17 -10.05
CA ALA A 94 17.04 -1.22 -11.30
C ALA A 94 18.50 -1.62 -11.07
N ARG A 95 19.15 -1.04 -10.04
CA ARG A 95 20.53 -1.38 -9.69
C ARG A 95 20.66 -2.83 -9.22
N MET A 96 19.73 -3.31 -8.40
CA MET A 96 19.69 -4.70 -7.93
C MET A 96 19.53 -5.68 -9.10
N ALA A 97 18.62 -5.40 -10.04
CA ALA A 97 18.42 -6.25 -11.20
C ALA A 97 19.69 -6.36 -12.06
N LEU A 98 20.42 -5.26 -12.24
CA LEU A 98 21.69 -5.25 -12.96
C LEU A 98 22.80 -6.00 -12.20
N SER A 99 22.96 -5.76 -10.90
CA SER A 99 24.03 -6.37 -10.10
C SER A 99 23.89 -7.89 -9.97
N HIS A 100 22.67 -8.41 -10.06
CA HIS A 100 22.38 -9.84 -9.98
C HIS A 100 22.21 -10.52 -11.35
N ALA A 101 22.49 -9.82 -12.45
CA ALA A 101 22.23 -10.31 -13.82
C ALA A 101 20.79 -10.86 -13.98
N ALA A 102 19.83 -10.20 -13.33
CA ALA A 102 18.44 -10.60 -13.18
C ALA A 102 17.50 -9.58 -13.85
N SER A 103 17.89 -9.04 -15.00
CA SER A 103 17.14 -7.99 -15.73
C SER A 103 15.80 -8.51 -16.27
N GLN A 104 15.76 -9.76 -16.73
CA GLN A 104 14.52 -10.39 -17.21
C GLN A 104 13.51 -10.59 -16.08
N LEU A 105 13.92 -11.25 -15.01
CA LEU A 105 13.07 -11.51 -13.86
C LEU A 105 13.92 -11.64 -12.61
N MET A 106 13.56 -10.89 -11.57
CA MET A 106 14.25 -10.88 -10.28
C MET A 106 13.26 -11.18 -9.16
N ALA A 107 13.55 -12.19 -8.35
CA ALA A 107 12.80 -12.55 -7.15
C ALA A 107 13.57 -12.13 -5.89
N PHE A 108 12.91 -11.42 -4.99
CA PHE A 108 13.48 -11.06 -3.69
C PHE A 108 12.38 -10.93 -2.62
N SER A 109 12.79 -10.77 -1.37
CA SER A 109 11.87 -10.64 -0.24
C SER A 109 11.81 -9.21 0.27
N LEU A 110 10.61 -8.68 0.50
CA LEU A 110 10.36 -7.50 1.34
C LEU A 110 9.79 -8.00 2.68
N GLY A 111 10.66 -8.24 3.66
CA GLY A 111 10.26 -8.88 4.92
C GLY A 111 9.66 -10.26 4.66
N SER A 112 8.37 -10.39 4.97
CA SER A 112 7.57 -11.60 4.71
C SER A 112 6.87 -11.64 3.35
N THR A 113 6.93 -10.55 2.57
CA THR A 113 6.28 -10.43 1.26
C THR A 113 7.21 -10.90 0.14
N PRO A 114 6.83 -11.91 -0.66
CA PRO A 114 7.59 -12.28 -1.86
C PRO A 114 7.33 -11.26 -2.98
N VAL A 115 8.39 -10.80 -3.63
CA VAL A 115 8.32 -9.80 -4.70
C VAL A 115 9.04 -10.29 -5.94
N VAL A 116 8.41 -10.06 -7.09
CA VAL A 116 8.99 -10.28 -8.41
C VAL A 116 9.04 -8.95 -9.14
N VAL A 117 10.18 -8.64 -9.74
CA VAL A 117 10.39 -7.44 -10.56
C VAL A 117 10.96 -7.86 -11.91
N THR A 118 10.54 -7.16 -12.96
CA THR A 118 11.12 -7.30 -14.30
C THR A 118 11.62 -5.93 -14.78
N ASN A 119 12.75 -5.93 -15.48
CA ASN A 119 13.27 -4.82 -16.26
C ASN A 119 13.27 -5.15 -17.77
N ASP A 120 12.48 -6.15 -18.18
CA ASP A 120 12.35 -6.61 -19.56
C ASP A 120 10.95 -6.29 -20.12
N THR A 121 10.91 -5.75 -21.33
CA THR A 121 9.67 -5.28 -21.95
C THR A 121 8.75 -6.41 -22.39
N HIS A 122 9.29 -7.56 -22.78
CA HIS A 122 8.52 -8.73 -23.19
C HIS A 122 7.81 -9.34 -21.99
N ILE A 123 8.54 -9.52 -20.88
CA ILE A 123 7.96 -10.04 -19.62
C ILE A 123 6.96 -9.05 -19.03
N ALA A 124 7.26 -7.75 -19.06
CA ALA A 124 6.30 -6.73 -18.62
C ALA A 124 4.98 -6.82 -19.42
N ARG A 125 5.05 -7.06 -20.74
CA ARG A 125 3.87 -7.28 -21.59
C ARG A 125 3.09 -8.52 -21.16
N GLU A 126 3.75 -9.64 -20.92
CA GLU A 126 3.08 -10.87 -20.45
C GLU A 126 2.36 -10.65 -19.13
N ILE A 127 3.01 -10.00 -18.16
CA ILE A 127 2.40 -9.69 -16.86
C ILE A 127 1.18 -8.78 -17.03
N LEU A 128 1.31 -7.69 -17.80
CA LEU A 128 0.25 -6.68 -17.94
C LEU A 128 -0.95 -7.14 -18.79
N THR A 129 -0.76 -8.13 -19.66
CA THR A 129 -1.84 -8.68 -20.51
C THR A 129 -2.53 -9.90 -19.90
N SER A 130 -1.90 -10.56 -18.92
CA SER A 130 -2.45 -11.76 -18.31
C SER A 130 -3.47 -11.43 -17.20
N PRO A 131 -4.67 -12.04 -17.22
CA PRO A 131 -5.68 -11.83 -16.18
C PRO A 131 -5.24 -12.34 -14.80
N GLN A 132 -4.24 -13.25 -14.74
CA GLN A 132 -3.72 -13.79 -13.49
C GLN A 132 -2.99 -12.74 -12.63
N PHE A 133 -2.55 -11.64 -13.24
CA PHE A 133 -1.88 -10.53 -12.58
C PHE A 133 -2.73 -9.25 -12.51
N ALA A 134 -4.05 -9.36 -12.73
CA ALA A 134 -4.95 -8.22 -12.69
C ALA A 134 -5.16 -7.66 -11.26
N SER A 135 -5.09 -8.52 -10.25
CA SER A 135 -5.29 -8.15 -8.84
C SER A 135 -4.11 -7.37 -8.26
N ARG A 136 -4.39 -6.43 -7.35
CA ARG A 136 -3.37 -5.64 -6.66
C ARG A 136 -3.30 -5.98 -5.16
N PRO A 137 -2.10 -6.13 -4.59
CA PRO A 137 -1.95 -6.21 -3.14
C PRO A 137 -2.35 -4.87 -2.51
N ILE A 138 -3.23 -4.92 -1.52
CA ILE A 138 -3.76 -3.73 -0.84
C ILE A 138 -2.86 -3.40 0.35
N LYS A 139 -2.30 -2.19 0.38
CA LYS A 139 -1.54 -1.65 1.53
C LYS A 139 -2.48 -1.34 2.68
N GLU A 140 -1.99 -1.35 3.92
CA GLU A 140 -2.78 -0.96 5.09
C GLU A 140 -3.29 0.48 4.95
N SER A 141 -2.45 1.42 4.49
CA SER A 141 -2.87 2.82 4.27
C SER A 141 -3.98 2.92 3.24
N ALA A 142 -3.89 2.19 2.12
CA ALA A 142 -4.94 2.17 1.10
C ALA A 142 -6.26 1.62 1.66
N LYS A 143 -6.21 0.55 2.47
CA LYS A 143 -7.40 -0.01 3.12
C LYS A 143 -8.04 0.98 4.09
N GLN A 144 -7.24 1.64 4.91
CA GLN A 144 -7.73 2.60 5.90
C GLN A 144 -8.31 3.86 5.25
N LEU A 145 -7.75 4.28 4.12
CA LEU A 145 -8.26 5.39 3.31
C LEU A 145 -9.47 5.00 2.44
N MET A 146 -10.12 3.86 2.68
CA MET A 146 -11.29 3.37 1.94
C MET A 146 -11.01 2.97 0.47
N PHE A 147 -9.75 3.04 0.02
CA PHE A 147 -9.39 2.75 -1.37
C PHE A 147 -9.55 1.28 -1.76
N SER A 148 -9.75 0.35 -0.82
CA SER A 148 -10.03 -1.05 -1.15
C SER A 148 -11.28 -1.26 -2.01
N ARG A 149 -12.19 -0.27 -2.04
CA ARG A 149 -13.37 -0.24 -2.91
C ARG A 149 -13.19 0.68 -4.11
N ALA A 150 -12.18 1.55 -4.11
CA ALA A 150 -11.86 2.41 -5.23
C ALA A 150 -11.34 1.61 -6.44
N ILE A 151 -11.59 2.13 -7.65
CA ILE A 151 -11.18 1.53 -8.93
C ILE A 151 -9.68 1.19 -9.02
N GLY A 152 -8.85 1.92 -8.28
CA GLY A 152 -7.40 1.75 -8.23
C GLY A 152 -6.93 0.50 -7.49
N PHE A 153 -7.65 0.04 -6.46
CA PHE A 153 -7.22 -1.05 -5.56
C PHE A 153 -8.26 -2.16 -5.34
N ALA A 154 -9.49 -2.00 -5.84
CA ALA A 154 -10.49 -3.06 -5.76
C ALA A 154 -9.98 -4.35 -6.46
N PRO A 155 -10.25 -5.54 -5.88
CA PRO A 155 -9.81 -6.81 -6.44
C PRO A 155 -10.50 -7.11 -7.78
N ASP A 156 -9.85 -7.89 -8.66
CA ASP A 156 -10.50 -8.30 -9.90
C ASP A 156 -11.79 -9.08 -9.61
N GLY A 157 -12.85 -8.71 -10.31
CA GLY A 157 -14.19 -9.25 -10.09
C GLY A 157 -15.26 -8.42 -10.80
N PRO A 158 -16.54 -8.85 -10.71
CA PRO A 158 -17.66 -8.16 -11.36
C PRO A 158 -17.74 -6.68 -10.98
N TYR A 159 -17.58 -6.36 -9.68
CA TYR A 159 -17.60 -4.99 -9.16
C TYR A 159 -16.50 -4.11 -9.79
N TRP A 160 -15.26 -4.57 -9.82
CA TRP A 160 -14.15 -3.80 -10.41
C TRP A 160 -14.34 -3.58 -11.92
N ARG A 161 -14.85 -4.58 -12.64
CA ARG A 161 -15.15 -4.47 -14.08
C ARG A 161 -16.30 -3.50 -14.34
N MET A 162 -17.32 -3.48 -13.49
CA MET A 162 -18.41 -2.52 -13.53
C MET A 162 -17.89 -1.09 -13.33
N LEU A 163 -17.07 -0.83 -12.30
CA LEU A 163 -16.43 0.48 -12.09
C LEU A 163 -15.58 0.91 -13.29
N ARG A 164 -14.79 -0.02 -13.86
CA ARG A 164 -14.00 0.23 -15.07
C ARG A 164 -14.87 0.60 -16.27
N ARG A 165 -16.00 -0.10 -16.47
CA ARG A 165 -16.97 0.21 -17.52
C ARG A 165 -17.52 1.61 -17.33
N ILE A 166 -18.04 1.93 -16.15
CA ILE A 166 -18.61 3.25 -15.82
C ILE A 166 -17.58 4.36 -16.10
N ALA A 167 -16.37 4.24 -15.53
CA ALA A 167 -15.32 5.25 -15.74
C ALA A 167 -14.91 5.38 -17.21
N SER A 168 -14.76 4.27 -17.94
CA SER A 168 -14.38 4.29 -19.36
C SER A 168 -15.43 4.95 -20.25
N THR A 169 -16.72 4.75 -19.95
CA THR A 169 -17.84 5.28 -20.73
C THR A 169 -18.11 6.74 -20.40
N HIS A 170 -18.04 7.12 -19.12
CA HIS A 170 -18.57 8.39 -18.63
C HIS A 170 -17.52 9.46 -18.32
N LEU A 171 -16.28 9.06 -18.04
CA LEU A 171 -15.15 9.99 -17.82
C LEU A 171 -14.17 9.99 -19.00
N PHE A 172 -13.75 8.80 -19.43
CA PHE A 172 -12.61 8.66 -20.36
C PHE A 172 -13.00 8.45 -21.82
N ALA A 173 -14.30 8.38 -22.14
CA ALA A 173 -14.75 8.23 -23.51
C ALA A 173 -14.32 9.46 -24.34
N PRO A 174 -13.89 9.29 -25.61
CA PRO A 174 -13.41 10.40 -26.44
C PRO A 174 -14.39 11.58 -26.51
N LYS A 175 -15.70 11.31 -26.57
CA LYS A 175 -16.74 12.35 -26.54
C LYS A 175 -16.75 13.15 -25.23
N ARG A 176 -16.56 12.48 -24.10
CA ARG A 176 -16.52 13.11 -22.77
C ARG A 176 -15.25 13.94 -22.59
N VAL A 177 -14.10 13.42 -23.01
CA VAL A 177 -12.83 14.17 -23.03
C VAL A 177 -12.95 15.45 -23.85
N LEU A 178 -13.61 15.41 -25.00
CA LEU A 178 -13.87 16.61 -25.81
C LEU A 178 -14.83 17.58 -25.11
N ALA A 179 -15.87 17.10 -24.43
CA ALA A 179 -16.77 17.95 -23.65
C ALA A 179 -16.03 18.69 -22.52
N HIS A 180 -15.01 18.07 -21.91
CA HIS A 180 -14.18 18.69 -20.88
C HIS A 180 -13.16 19.72 -21.40
N GLN A 181 -13.03 19.90 -22.73
CA GLN A 181 -12.05 20.83 -23.31
C GLN A 181 -12.24 22.27 -22.81
N GLY A 182 -13.49 22.70 -22.59
CA GLY A 182 -13.79 24.03 -22.04
C GLY A 182 -13.17 24.24 -20.65
N VAL A 183 -13.33 23.25 -19.77
CA VAL A 183 -12.76 23.25 -18.41
C VAL A 183 -11.24 23.37 -18.47
N TYR A 184 -10.58 22.53 -19.28
CA TYR A 184 -9.12 22.59 -19.39
C TYR A 184 -8.61 23.93 -19.94
N ARG A 185 -9.32 24.55 -20.89
CA ARG A 185 -8.94 25.87 -21.40
C ARG A 185 -9.06 26.95 -20.32
N LEU A 186 -10.15 26.93 -19.55
CA LEU A 186 -10.39 27.88 -18.46
C LEU A 186 -9.35 27.74 -17.36
N GLU A 187 -9.06 26.53 -16.90
CA GLU A 187 -8.07 26.29 -15.86
C GLU A 187 -6.63 26.56 -16.34
N CYS A 188 -6.33 26.30 -17.62
CA CYS A 188 -5.04 26.68 -18.21
C CYS A 188 -4.87 28.20 -18.26
N ALA A 189 -5.90 28.95 -18.67
CA ALA A 189 -5.84 30.41 -18.68
C ALA A 189 -5.65 30.99 -17.26
N ALA A 190 -6.39 30.46 -16.28
CA ALA A 190 -6.24 30.86 -14.88
C ALA A 190 -4.83 30.57 -14.35
N MET A 191 -4.27 29.40 -14.67
CA MET A 191 -2.91 29.01 -14.31
C MET A 191 -1.87 29.97 -14.92
N LEU A 192 -1.98 30.28 -16.22
CA LEU A 192 -1.05 31.17 -16.90
C LEU A 192 -1.09 32.59 -16.32
N ASN A 193 -2.28 33.09 -15.99
CA ASN A 193 -2.44 34.38 -15.32
C ASN A 193 -1.76 34.40 -13.95
N ALA A 194 -1.98 33.37 -13.12
CA ALA A 194 -1.35 33.25 -11.80
C ALA A 194 0.18 33.11 -11.88
N ILE A 195 0.69 32.44 -12.91
CA ILE A 195 2.12 32.36 -13.23
C ILE A 195 2.68 33.73 -13.58
N GLY A 196 1.97 34.47 -14.45
CA GLY A 196 2.35 35.84 -14.85
C GLY A 196 2.41 36.79 -13.67
N GLU A 197 1.39 36.76 -12.80
CA GLU A 197 1.34 37.56 -11.57
C GLU A 197 2.51 37.24 -10.62
N GLU A 198 2.80 35.95 -10.38
CA GLU A 198 3.94 35.58 -9.53
C GLU A 198 5.28 36.03 -10.14
N GLN A 199 5.44 35.89 -11.45
CA GLN A 199 6.64 36.34 -12.15
C GLN A 199 6.80 37.86 -12.02
N SER A 200 5.74 38.64 -12.19
CA SER A 200 5.77 40.10 -12.05
C SER A 200 6.11 40.55 -10.64
N ILE A 201 5.64 39.85 -9.61
CA ILE A 201 5.87 40.22 -8.19
C ILE A 201 7.24 39.77 -7.70
N LYS A 202 7.68 38.56 -8.07
CA LYS A 202 8.87 37.92 -7.47
C LYS A 202 10.07 37.80 -8.41
N GLY A 203 9.87 37.93 -9.72
CA GLY A 203 10.91 37.69 -10.73
C GLY A 203 11.22 36.22 -11.00
N PHE A 204 10.59 35.27 -10.30
CA PHE A 204 10.69 33.82 -10.55
C PHE A 204 9.37 33.11 -10.21
N VAL A 205 9.15 31.94 -10.80
CA VAL A 205 7.92 31.16 -10.61
C VAL A 205 8.23 29.76 -10.08
N ARG A 206 7.44 29.31 -9.09
CA ARG A 206 7.45 27.91 -8.64
C ARG A 206 6.29 27.16 -9.31
N LEU A 207 6.57 26.44 -10.39
CA LEU A 207 5.53 25.80 -11.22
C LEU A 207 4.69 24.75 -10.49
N ARG A 208 5.28 24.00 -9.55
CA ARG A 208 4.61 22.85 -8.91
C ARG A 208 3.24 23.22 -8.31
N LYS A 209 3.15 24.33 -7.58
CA LYS A 209 1.89 24.73 -6.94
C LYS A 209 0.82 25.13 -7.96
N HIS A 210 1.22 25.74 -9.08
CA HIS A 210 0.30 26.17 -10.14
C HIS A 210 -0.26 24.96 -10.89
N LEU A 211 0.59 23.99 -11.21
CA LEU A 211 0.19 22.74 -11.83
C LEU A 211 -0.70 21.90 -10.91
N GLN A 212 -0.38 21.83 -9.62
CA GLN A 212 -1.20 21.12 -8.63
C GLN A 212 -2.59 21.76 -8.49
N ALA A 213 -2.67 23.09 -8.39
CA ALA A 213 -3.93 23.81 -8.32
C ALA A 213 -4.78 23.61 -9.58
N ALA A 214 -4.19 23.79 -10.77
CA ALA A 214 -4.91 23.61 -12.03
C ALA A 214 -5.41 22.17 -12.22
N SER A 215 -4.59 21.17 -11.83
CA SER A 215 -4.99 19.76 -11.88
C SER A 215 -6.13 19.47 -10.91
N LEU A 216 -6.06 19.96 -9.67
CA LEU A 216 -7.09 19.75 -8.67
C LEU A 216 -8.41 20.39 -9.09
N ASN A 217 -8.38 21.66 -9.51
CA ASN A 217 -9.59 22.36 -9.97
C ASN A 217 -10.21 21.68 -11.19
N SER A 218 -9.40 21.21 -12.14
CA SER A 218 -9.91 20.47 -13.31
C SER A 218 -10.62 19.19 -12.88
N ILE A 219 -10.08 18.46 -11.91
CA ILE A 219 -10.72 17.26 -11.36
C ILE A 219 -11.99 17.61 -10.62
N MET A 220 -11.98 18.65 -9.77
CA MET A 220 -13.17 19.08 -9.02
C MET A 220 -14.32 19.48 -9.95
N GLU A 221 -14.02 20.20 -11.02
CA GLU A 221 -15.04 20.60 -11.99
C GLU A 221 -15.59 19.40 -12.77
N ILE A 222 -14.72 18.50 -13.24
CA ILE A 222 -15.13 17.36 -14.08
C ILE A 222 -15.88 16.30 -13.27
N VAL A 223 -15.40 16.01 -12.06
CA VAL A 223 -15.91 14.92 -11.23
C VAL A 223 -17.06 15.39 -10.36
N PHE A 224 -16.90 16.53 -9.69
CA PHE A 224 -17.82 17.01 -8.66
C PHE A 224 -18.66 18.22 -9.09
N GLY A 225 -18.48 18.73 -10.32
CA GLY A 225 -19.18 19.94 -10.78
C GLY A 225 -18.83 21.19 -9.96
N LYS A 226 -17.70 21.18 -9.24
CA LYS A 226 -17.30 22.23 -8.31
C LYS A 226 -16.04 22.95 -8.78
N ARG A 227 -16.11 24.28 -8.79
CA ARG A 227 -14.97 25.14 -9.06
C ARG A 227 -14.55 25.92 -7.82
N TYR A 228 -13.31 25.68 -7.38
CA TYR A 228 -12.71 26.44 -6.28
C TYR A 228 -11.80 27.53 -6.81
N ASN A 229 -11.96 28.74 -6.30
CA ASN A 229 -11.07 29.84 -6.66
C ASN A 229 -9.90 29.92 -5.68
N THR A 230 -8.75 29.38 -6.07
CA THR A 230 -7.52 29.38 -5.25
C THR A 230 -6.95 30.77 -5.00
N ALA A 231 -7.35 31.79 -5.74
CA ALA A 231 -6.91 33.18 -5.53
C ALA A 231 -7.73 33.89 -4.44
N LYS A 232 -8.96 33.44 -4.17
CA LYS A 232 -9.73 33.90 -3.02
C LYS A 232 -9.34 33.04 -1.82
N HIS A 233 -9.36 33.61 -0.62
CA HIS A 233 -9.15 32.86 0.62
C HIS A 233 -10.35 31.95 0.93
N ASP A 234 -10.66 31.06 0.00
CA ASP A 234 -11.68 30.06 0.14
C ASP A 234 -11.19 28.99 1.12
N ASN A 235 -11.87 28.91 2.26
CA ASN A 235 -11.49 28.00 3.33
C ASN A 235 -11.72 26.54 2.93
N GLU A 236 -12.73 26.28 2.09
CA GLU A 236 -13.06 24.95 1.59
C GLU A 236 -11.98 24.47 0.61
N ALA A 237 -11.51 25.35 -0.28
CA ALA A 237 -10.41 25.05 -1.21
C ALA A 237 -9.10 24.71 -0.49
N LYS A 238 -8.82 25.40 0.62
CA LYS A 238 -7.65 25.10 1.47
C LYS A 238 -7.81 23.73 2.15
N GLU A 239 -8.97 23.47 2.73
CA GLU A 239 -9.27 22.18 3.36
C GLU A 239 -9.13 21.03 2.34
N LEU A 240 -9.72 21.15 1.15
CA LEU A 240 -9.59 20.17 0.08
C LEU A 240 -8.11 19.91 -0.29
N ASN A 241 -7.32 20.96 -0.49
CA ASN A 241 -5.89 20.81 -0.79
C ASN A 241 -5.13 20.07 0.33
N GLU A 242 -5.45 20.37 1.59
CA GLU A 242 -4.86 19.67 2.74
C GLU A 242 -5.25 18.20 2.77
N LEU A 243 -6.54 17.88 2.57
CA LEU A 243 -7.03 16.51 2.52
C LEU A 243 -6.32 15.71 1.42
N VAL A 244 -6.30 16.24 0.20
CA VAL A 244 -5.67 15.58 -0.96
C VAL A 244 -4.17 15.40 -0.73
N ARG A 245 -3.47 16.43 -0.23
CA ARG A 245 -2.04 16.35 0.09
C ARG A 245 -1.75 15.27 1.13
N GLU A 246 -2.51 15.24 2.22
CA GLU A 246 -2.34 14.26 3.27
C GLU A 246 -2.67 12.84 2.79
N GLY A 247 -3.73 12.66 2.00
CA GLY A 247 -4.10 11.39 1.39
C GLY A 247 -2.98 10.81 0.52
N PHE A 248 -2.39 11.64 -0.36
CA PHE A 248 -1.25 11.21 -1.18
C PHE A 248 0.00 10.90 -0.36
N GLU A 249 0.25 11.65 0.71
CA GLU A 249 1.37 11.40 1.62
C GLU A 249 1.23 10.04 2.31
N LEU A 250 0.05 9.74 2.87
CA LEU A 250 -0.25 8.47 3.53
C LEU A 250 -0.25 7.28 2.57
N LEU A 251 -0.78 7.45 1.37
CA LEU A 251 -0.80 6.40 0.34
C LEU A 251 0.61 6.08 -0.20
N GLY A 252 1.43 7.12 -0.32
CA GLY A 252 2.81 7.04 -0.79
C GLY A 252 3.82 6.60 0.26
N ALA A 253 3.47 6.69 1.55
CA ALA A 253 4.36 6.32 2.65
C ALA A 253 4.78 4.84 2.58
N PHE A 254 6.06 4.59 2.87
CA PHE A 254 6.58 3.24 2.98
C PHE A 254 6.33 2.70 4.40
N ASN A 255 5.34 1.83 4.53
CA ASN A 255 4.95 1.26 5.81
C ASN A 255 5.60 -0.12 6.01
N TRP A 256 6.45 -0.25 7.04
CA TRP A 256 7.12 -1.51 7.34
C TRP A 256 6.13 -2.60 7.79
N SER A 257 5.02 -2.21 8.42
CA SER A 257 4.00 -3.16 8.88
C SER A 257 3.24 -3.85 7.75
N ASP A 258 3.25 -3.29 6.52
CA ASP A 258 2.72 -3.97 5.33
C ASP A 258 3.54 -5.24 4.98
N HIS A 259 4.80 -5.29 5.39
CA HIS A 259 5.77 -6.34 5.05
C HIS A 259 6.17 -7.20 6.25
N LEU A 260 5.97 -6.69 7.47
CA LEU A 260 6.27 -7.35 8.74
C LEU A 260 5.04 -7.31 9.65
N PRO A 261 4.14 -8.30 9.58
CA PRO A 261 2.87 -8.27 10.32
C PRO A 261 3.04 -8.12 11.85
N TRP A 262 4.09 -8.70 12.42
CA TRP A 262 4.40 -8.61 13.85
C TRP A 262 4.78 -7.18 14.29
N LEU A 263 5.25 -6.35 13.36
CA LEU A 263 5.69 -4.98 13.63
C LEU A 263 4.50 -4.03 13.78
N LYS A 264 3.33 -4.41 13.26
CA LYS A 264 2.08 -3.62 13.31
C LYS A 264 1.67 -3.18 14.71
N TYR A 265 1.99 -3.98 15.74
CA TYR A 265 1.54 -3.74 17.11
C TYR A 265 2.41 -2.76 17.91
N PHE A 266 3.67 -2.56 17.51
CA PHE A 266 4.65 -1.83 18.32
C PHE A 266 5.38 -0.72 17.57
N TYR A 267 5.23 -0.62 16.24
CA TYR A 267 5.98 0.33 15.43
C TYR A 267 5.14 0.92 14.29
N ASP A 268 4.70 2.16 14.50
CA ASP A 268 4.06 3.02 13.50
C ASP A 268 4.73 4.41 13.52
N PRO A 269 5.93 4.56 12.94
CA PRO A 269 6.73 5.78 13.06
C PRO A 269 6.08 7.00 12.40
N PHE A 270 5.17 6.77 11.44
CA PHE A 270 4.47 7.83 10.71
C PHE A 270 3.03 8.02 11.19
N CYS A 271 2.63 7.32 12.26
CA CYS A 271 1.27 7.33 12.81
C CYS A 271 0.19 7.16 11.73
N ILE A 272 0.45 6.29 10.74
CA ILE A 272 -0.40 6.13 9.55
C ILE A 272 -1.83 5.82 9.98
N GLN A 273 -2.00 4.95 10.98
CA GLN A 273 -3.33 4.54 11.42
C GLN A 273 -4.12 5.71 12.03
N ALA A 274 -3.48 6.48 12.91
CA ALA A 274 -4.10 7.64 13.54
C ALA A 274 -4.43 8.75 12.53
N ARG A 275 -3.52 9.01 11.58
CA ARG A 275 -3.72 10.02 10.53
C ARG A 275 -4.83 9.62 9.57
N CYS A 276 -4.88 8.36 9.13
CA CYS A 276 -6.00 7.85 8.34
C CYS A 276 -7.33 7.99 9.12
N ALA A 277 -7.36 7.63 10.40
CA ALA A 277 -8.55 7.74 11.24
C ALA A 277 -9.04 9.19 11.41
N ALA A 278 -8.13 10.17 11.41
CA ALA A 278 -8.47 11.59 11.44
C ALA A 278 -8.89 12.13 10.06
N LEU A 279 -8.28 11.63 8.97
CA LEU A 279 -8.52 12.10 7.60
C LEU A 279 -9.85 11.61 7.04
N VAL A 280 -10.15 10.32 7.22
CA VAL A 280 -11.33 9.66 6.61
C VAL A 280 -12.65 10.37 6.95
N PRO A 281 -12.95 10.73 8.22
CA PRO A 281 -14.19 11.42 8.54
C PRO A 281 -14.34 12.78 7.83
N ARG A 282 -13.24 13.53 7.66
CA ARG A 282 -13.23 14.83 6.98
C ARG A 282 -13.52 14.68 5.49
N VAL A 283 -12.88 13.70 4.85
CA VAL A 283 -13.15 13.32 3.45
C VAL A 283 -14.61 12.89 3.29
N LYS A 284 -15.09 11.97 4.13
CA LYS A 284 -16.47 11.49 4.09
C LYS A 284 -17.45 12.65 4.22
N LYS A 285 -17.19 13.59 5.12
CA LYS A 285 -18.03 14.78 5.30
C LYS A 285 -18.10 15.60 4.01
N LEU A 286 -16.95 15.98 3.45
CA LEU A 286 -16.87 16.78 2.23
C LEU A 286 -17.61 16.11 1.06
N VAL A 287 -17.32 14.83 0.79
CA VAL A 287 -17.93 14.11 -0.34
C VAL A 287 -19.44 13.92 -0.15
N LYS A 288 -19.89 13.63 1.08
CA LYS A 288 -21.33 13.49 1.38
C LYS A 288 -22.08 14.81 1.26
N GLU A 289 -21.47 15.93 1.64
CA GLU A 289 -22.05 17.26 1.44
C GLU A 289 -22.26 17.53 -0.05
N ILE A 290 -21.25 17.25 -0.89
CA ILE A 290 -21.37 17.38 -2.36
C ILE A 290 -22.46 16.45 -2.92
N ILE A 291 -22.50 15.19 -2.51
CA ILE A 291 -23.54 14.23 -2.95
C ILE A 291 -24.94 14.74 -2.57
N LYS A 292 -25.10 15.29 -1.37
CA LYS A 292 -26.37 15.82 -0.88
C LYS A 292 -26.82 17.03 -1.70
N GLU A 293 -25.90 17.92 -2.07
CA GLU A 293 -26.19 19.07 -2.93
C GLU A 293 -26.69 18.61 -4.30
N HIS A 294 -26.01 17.65 -4.95
CA HIS A 294 -26.43 17.11 -6.24
C HIS A 294 -27.80 16.43 -6.18
N ARG A 295 -28.13 15.73 -5.08
CA ARG A 295 -29.48 15.15 -4.88
C ARG A 295 -30.58 16.21 -4.72
N SER A 296 -30.23 17.43 -4.28
CA SER A 296 -31.20 18.52 -4.11
C SER A 296 -31.38 19.37 -5.37
N GLU A 297 -30.43 19.32 -6.29
CA GLU A 297 -30.44 20.03 -7.57
C GLU A 297 -31.15 19.19 -8.65
N ASP A 298 -32.46 18.97 -8.51
CA ASP A 298 -33.19 18.10 -9.45
C ASP A 298 -33.67 18.83 -10.74
N GLN A 299 -33.32 18.22 -11.89
CA GLN A 299 -34.07 18.10 -13.16
C GLN A 299 -33.83 18.98 -14.42
N TYR A 300 -32.86 19.91 -14.49
CA TYR A 300 -32.64 20.67 -15.75
C TYR A 300 -31.19 20.72 -16.28
N LYS A 301 -30.30 19.83 -15.87
CA LYS A 301 -29.00 19.69 -16.53
C LYS A 301 -29.16 18.89 -17.83
N SER A 302 -28.73 19.46 -18.96
CA SER A 302 -28.64 18.71 -20.21
C SER A 302 -27.67 17.53 -20.05
N LYS A 303 -27.88 16.42 -20.77
CA LYS A 303 -27.00 15.23 -20.70
C LYS A 303 -25.52 15.54 -20.94
N ASP A 304 -25.22 16.64 -21.64
CA ASP A 304 -23.86 17.07 -21.95
C ASP A 304 -23.18 17.81 -20.77
N ASN A 305 -23.96 18.31 -19.80
CA ASN A 305 -23.49 19.05 -18.62
C ASN A 305 -23.49 18.22 -17.32
N LEU A 306 -23.75 16.92 -17.38
CA LEU A 306 -23.67 16.06 -16.19
C LEU A 306 -22.21 15.86 -15.79
N ASP A 307 -21.92 16.11 -14.52
CA ASP A 307 -20.64 15.74 -13.89
C ASP A 307 -20.64 14.25 -13.51
N PHE A 308 -19.54 13.76 -12.93
CA PHE A 308 -19.44 12.34 -12.60
C PHE A 308 -20.29 11.94 -11.39
N VAL A 309 -20.50 12.84 -10.43
CA VAL A 309 -21.40 12.58 -9.28
C VAL A 309 -22.83 12.39 -9.77
N ASP A 310 -23.31 13.25 -10.67
CA ASP A 310 -24.61 13.11 -11.34
C ASP A 310 -24.74 11.74 -12.02
N ILE A 311 -23.69 11.30 -12.71
CA ILE A 311 -23.66 10.00 -13.40
C ILE A 311 -23.78 8.86 -12.38
N LEU A 312 -22.98 8.88 -11.31
CA LEU A 312 -23.04 7.84 -10.27
C LEU A 312 -24.40 7.80 -9.57
N LEU A 313 -25.04 8.95 -9.35
CA LEU A 313 -26.39 9.03 -8.78
C LEU A 313 -27.47 8.50 -9.73
N SER A 314 -27.26 8.62 -11.04
CA SER A 314 -28.17 8.12 -12.08
C SER A 314 -28.08 6.62 -12.34
N LEU A 315 -27.12 5.91 -11.73
CA LEU A 315 -26.97 4.47 -11.91
C LEU A 315 -28.12 3.70 -11.24
N GLU A 316 -28.69 2.75 -11.98
CA GLU A 316 -29.82 1.93 -11.54
C GLU A 316 -29.51 0.43 -11.63
N GLY A 317 -30.36 -0.39 -11.01
CA GLY A 317 -30.25 -1.85 -11.08
C GLY A 317 -28.95 -2.39 -10.49
N GLU A 318 -28.31 -3.31 -11.21
CA GLU A 318 -27.05 -3.96 -10.78
C GLU A 318 -25.84 -3.01 -10.75
N GLU A 319 -25.94 -1.83 -11.38
CA GLU A 319 -24.87 -0.82 -11.38
C GLU A 319 -24.98 0.19 -10.23
N LYS A 320 -26.07 0.14 -9.46
CA LYS A 320 -26.32 1.09 -8.38
C LYS A 320 -25.29 0.92 -7.26
N LEU A 321 -24.56 1.99 -6.98
CA LEU A 321 -23.61 2.05 -5.88
C LEU A 321 -24.30 2.48 -4.58
N ASP A 322 -23.86 1.90 -3.46
CA ASP A 322 -24.20 2.44 -2.15
C ASP A 322 -23.46 3.76 -1.89
N GLU A 323 -23.90 4.55 -0.91
CA GLU A 323 -23.29 5.86 -0.67
C GLU A 323 -21.84 5.76 -0.18
N ASP A 324 -21.48 4.71 0.57
CA ASP A 324 -20.10 4.51 1.03
C ASP A 324 -19.18 4.09 -0.13
N ASP A 325 -19.69 3.33 -1.10
CA ASP A 325 -19.06 3.00 -2.37
C ASP A 325 -18.80 4.25 -3.20
N MET A 326 -19.82 5.11 -3.35
CA MET A 326 -19.66 6.38 -4.05
C MET A 326 -18.57 7.24 -3.40
N VAL A 327 -18.59 7.34 -2.06
CA VAL A 327 -17.56 8.08 -1.33
C VAL A 327 -16.17 7.49 -1.55
N ALA A 328 -16.03 6.16 -1.54
CA ALA A 328 -14.75 5.51 -1.80
C ALA A 328 -14.26 5.65 -3.25
N VAL A 329 -15.18 5.75 -4.22
CA VAL A 329 -14.84 5.94 -5.64
C VAL A 329 -14.47 7.39 -5.95
N LEU A 330 -15.06 8.36 -5.25
CA LEU A 330 -14.84 9.79 -5.44
C LEU A 330 -13.63 10.33 -4.67
N TRP A 331 -13.23 9.65 -3.58
CA TRP A 331 -12.00 9.95 -2.83
C TRP A 331 -10.73 9.62 -3.65
#